data_AF-A0A1M4ZG81-F1
#
_entry.id   AF-A0A1M4ZG81-F1
#
_cell.length_a   1.000
_cell.length_b   1.000
_cell.length_c   1.000
_cell.angle_alpha   90.00
_cell.angle_beta   90.00
_cell.angle_gamma   90.00
#
_symmetry.space_group_name_H-M   'P 1'
#
loop_
_entity.id
_entity.type
_entity.pdbx_description
1 polymer ?
#
loop_
_entity_poly.entity_id
_entity_poly.type
_entity_poly.pdbx_seq_one_letter_code
_entity_poly.pdbx_strand_id
1 'polypeptide(L)'
;MTLITVNGKDRRITIAKNNRKGMICALKKLPSSLLFLSAAVYLTAQADFDVITVFAVLICALCSAIALTHKSIWSLIGGIGLISISLTMQAVIKTTCLTCLKADLLILAGVICLSLVQRGKTKTPARVMALVMTVLMVAVAFIAVPISSMNTLTAAQDITAKLNPNKLDAEIEKIAEIKPVLLFSPKCPACKEVTEALAKLDPKGEKWQPVQSSGEAQEGVKYLKEKGYAGEVSYHRYAGGVPVLIIKQNGKITTIYGKENIIKAVTAPAK
;
A
#
# COMPACT_ATOMS: atom_id res chain seq x y z
N MET A 1 60.40 42.91 -6.86
CA MET A 1 59.09 43.25 -7.44
C MET A 1 58.58 42.01 -8.16
N THR A 2 57.90 41.13 -7.44
CA THR A 2 57.52 39.80 -7.95
C THR A 2 56.16 39.91 -8.61
N LEU A 3 56.15 39.88 -9.94
CA LEU A 3 54.94 39.82 -10.76
C LEU A 3 54.20 38.52 -10.46
N ILE A 4 53.08 38.64 -9.73
CA ILE A 4 52.13 37.55 -9.59
C ILE A 4 51.41 37.39 -10.93
N THR A 5 51.67 36.24 -11.56
CA THR A 5 51.01 35.73 -12.75
C THR A 5 49.60 35.19 -12.43
N VAL A 6 48.90 34.82 -13.50
CA VAL A 6 47.77 33.86 -13.56
C VAL A 6 46.36 34.44 -13.75
N ASN A 7 46.11 34.83 -15.00
CA ASN A 7 45.18 34.14 -15.92
C ASN A 7 43.71 33.93 -15.45
N GLY A 8 42.88 34.96 -15.61
CA GLY A 8 41.42 34.89 -15.37
C GLY A 8 40.64 33.95 -16.30
N LYS A 9 41.25 33.43 -17.36
CA LYS A 9 40.62 32.48 -18.31
C LYS A 9 40.56 31.04 -17.76
N ASP A 10 41.53 30.65 -16.94
CA ASP A 10 41.59 29.32 -16.30
C ASP A 10 40.54 29.13 -15.20
N ARG A 11 40.19 30.18 -14.45
CA ARG A 11 39.14 30.11 -13.42
C ARG A 11 37.77 29.80 -14.01
N ARG A 12 37.38 30.41 -15.14
CA ARG A 12 36.06 30.18 -15.75
C ARG A 12 35.90 28.76 -16.28
N ILE A 13 36.95 28.20 -16.88
CA ILE A 13 36.95 26.83 -17.40
C ILE A 13 36.84 25.83 -16.24
N THR A 14 37.51 26.10 -15.13
CA THR A 14 37.48 25.23 -13.94
C THR A 14 36.10 25.23 -13.27
N ILE A 15 35.44 26.39 -13.16
CA ILE A 15 34.08 26.52 -12.60
C ILE A 15 33.06 25.79 -13.50
N ALA A 16 33.13 25.96 -14.82
CA ALA A 16 32.24 25.28 -15.76
C ALA A 16 32.43 23.75 -15.73
N LYS A 17 33.66 23.26 -15.61
CA LYS A 17 33.98 21.81 -15.54
C LYS A 17 33.52 21.19 -14.21
N ASN A 18 33.55 21.95 -13.12
CA ASN A 18 33.02 21.50 -11.81
C ASN A 18 31.48 21.47 -11.81
N ASN A 19 30.80 22.47 -12.39
CA ASN A 19 29.34 22.45 -12.53
C ASN A 19 28.85 21.31 -13.42
N ARG A 20 29.55 21.01 -14.52
CA ARG A 20 29.20 19.88 -15.40
C ARG A 20 29.38 18.52 -14.71
N LYS A 21 30.46 18.35 -13.94
CA LYS A 21 30.69 17.12 -13.15
C LYS A 21 29.66 16.95 -12.03
N GLY A 22 29.28 18.03 -11.35
CA GLY A 22 28.21 18.02 -10.34
C GLY A 22 26.86 17.61 -10.94
N MET A 23 26.49 18.19 -12.08
CA MET A 23 25.23 17.90 -12.77
C MET A 23 25.15 16.45 -13.28
N ILE A 24 26.23 15.92 -13.88
CA ILE A 24 26.30 14.52 -14.31
C ILE A 24 26.22 13.55 -13.12
N CYS A 25 26.79 13.93 -11.98
CA CYS A 25 26.72 13.12 -10.75
C CYS A 25 25.30 13.12 -10.16
N ALA A 26 24.61 14.26 -10.17
CA ALA A 26 23.22 14.37 -9.74
C ALA A 26 22.29 13.56 -10.65
N LEU A 27 22.48 13.63 -11.98
CA LEU A 27 21.67 12.89 -12.96
C LEU A 27 21.73 11.37 -12.75
N LYS A 28 22.89 10.84 -12.33
CA LYS A 28 23.05 9.42 -12.04
C LYS A 28 22.38 8.98 -10.73
N LYS A 29 22.21 9.88 -9.76
CA LYS A 29 21.55 9.61 -8.47
C LYS A 29 20.04 9.81 -8.50
N LEU A 30 19.54 10.46 -9.56
CA LEU A 30 18.14 10.74 -9.83
C LEU A 30 17.22 9.49 -9.71
N PRO A 31 17.53 8.32 -10.29
CA PRO A 31 16.69 7.13 -10.14
C PRO A 31 16.53 6.68 -8.68
N SER A 32 17.57 6.81 -7.85
CA SER A 32 17.49 6.46 -6.43
C SER A 32 16.55 7.41 -5.66
N SER A 33 16.68 8.72 -5.89
CA SER A 33 15.82 9.74 -5.29
C SER A 33 14.34 9.53 -5.67
N LEU A 34 14.06 9.22 -6.95
CA LEU A 34 12.71 8.91 -7.41
C LEU A 34 12.13 7.67 -6.73
N LEU A 35 12.94 6.64 -6.49
CA LEU A 35 12.48 5.42 -5.82
C LEU A 35 12.11 5.68 -4.36
N PHE A 36 12.92 6.44 -3.61
CA PHE A 36 12.54 6.86 -2.25
C PHE A 36 11.27 7.72 -2.23
N LEU A 37 11.12 8.61 -3.21
CA LEU A 37 9.91 9.43 -3.33
C LEU A 37 8.69 8.57 -3.69
N SER A 38 8.87 7.58 -4.57
CA SER A 38 7.80 6.64 -4.94
C SER A 38 7.35 5.80 -3.75
N ALA A 39 8.27 5.40 -2.86
CA ALA A 39 7.94 4.71 -1.63
C ALA A 39 7.10 5.60 -0.69
N ALA A 40 7.46 6.88 -0.58
CA ALA A 40 6.70 7.85 0.21
C ALA A 40 5.26 8.02 -0.34
N VAL A 41 5.12 8.24 -1.64
CA VAL A 41 3.81 8.39 -2.30
C VAL A 41 2.98 7.10 -2.19
N TYR A 42 3.63 5.94 -2.33
CA TYR A 42 2.98 4.65 -2.20
C TYR A 42 2.40 4.45 -0.79
N LEU A 43 3.17 4.78 0.25
CA LEU A 43 2.70 4.72 1.64
C LEU A 43 1.52 5.66 1.88
N THR A 44 1.59 6.91 1.40
CA THR A 44 0.46 7.86 1.58
C THR A 44 -0.81 7.46 0.83
N ALA A 45 -0.68 6.72 -0.28
CA ALA A 45 -1.82 6.35 -1.11
C ALA A 45 -2.54 5.07 -0.63
N GLN A 46 -1.84 4.20 0.10
CA GLN A 46 -2.31 2.83 0.39
C GLN A 46 -2.35 2.48 1.88
N ALA A 47 -1.71 3.26 2.75
CA ALA A 47 -1.75 3.05 4.19
C ALA A 47 -2.78 3.96 4.85
N ASP A 48 -3.40 3.46 5.92
CA ASP A 48 -4.21 4.30 6.80
C ASP A 48 -3.33 5.41 7.42
N PHE A 49 -3.93 6.58 7.64
CA PHE A 49 -3.26 7.74 8.24
C PHE A 49 -2.94 7.48 9.71
N ASP A 50 -1.83 6.78 9.94
CA ASP A 50 -1.24 6.55 11.25
C ASP A 50 0.04 7.39 11.41
N VAL A 51 0.35 7.75 12.66
CA VAL A 51 1.52 8.54 13.04
C VAL A 51 2.81 7.90 12.52
N ILE A 52 2.89 6.57 12.55
CA ILE A 52 4.04 5.80 12.05
C ILE A 52 4.22 5.99 10.53
N THR A 53 3.13 5.93 9.76
CA THR A 53 3.16 6.16 8.30
C THR A 53 3.65 7.57 7.99
N VAL A 54 3.19 8.58 8.73
CA VAL A 54 3.62 9.97 8.54
C VAL A 54 5.14 10.12 8.79
N PHE A 55 5.67 9.53 9.86
CA PHE A 55 7.11 9.53 10.11
C PHE A 55 7.90 8.82 9.01
N ALA A 56 7.43 7.66 8.55
CA ALA A 56 8.08 6.92 7.47
C ALA A 56 8.13 7.73 6.16
N VAL A 57 7.03 8.42 5.81
CA VAL A 57 6.94 9.30 4.64
C VAL A 57 7.92 10.48 4.74
N LEU A 58 7.99 11.13 5.90
CA LEU A 58 8.92 12.24 6.13
C LEU A 58 10.38 11.80 5.99
N ILE A 59 10.74 10.66 6.57
CA ILE A 59 12.11 10.13 6.46
C ILE A 59 12.40 9.70 5.02
N CYS A 60 11.45 9.11 4.29
CA CYS A 60 11.62 8.78 2.86
C CYS A 60 11.85 10.03 2.01
N ALA A 61 11.09 11.11 2.24
CA ALA A 61 11.26 12.38 1.56
C ALA A 61 12.64 12.99 1.87
N LEU A 62 13.07 12.95 3.14
CA LEU A 62 14.39 13.39 3.56
C LEU A 62 15.51 12.56 2.90
N CYS A 63 15.37 11.23 2.84
CA CYS A 63 16.31 10.34 2.15
C CYS A 63 16.40 10.65 0.66
N SER A 64 15.27 10.97 0.01
CA SER A 64 15.22 11.39 -1.38
C SER A 64 15.99 12.69 -1.62
N ALA A 65 15.77 13.71 -0.77
CA ALA A 65 16.48 14.98 -0.87
C ALA A 65 18.00 14.79 -0.64
N ILE A 66 18.39 14.02 0.37
CA ILE A 66 19.79 13.74 0.70
C ILE A 66 20.47 12.90 -0.39
N ALA A 67 19.74 12.03 -1.10
CA ALA A 67 20.29 11.21 -2.19
C ALA A 67 20.90 12.07 -3.31
N LEU A 68 20.32 13.24 -3.59
CA LEU A 68 20.81 14.18 -4.60
C LEU A 68 22.03 14.98 -4.13
N THR A 69 22.31 15.01 -2.83
CA THR A 69 23.42 15.79 -2.26
C THR A 69 24.77 15.04 -2.31
N HIS A 70 25.84 15.75 -1.93
CA HIS A 70 27.17 15.15 -1.75
C HIS A 70 27.24 14.19 -0.54
N LYS A 71 26.23 14.24 0.35
CA LYS A 71 26.09 13.38 1.54
C LYS A 71 25.23 12.15 1.28
N SER A 72 25.21 11.63 0.05
CA SER A 72 24.37 10.48 -0.35
C SER A 72 24.58 9.20 0.46
N ILE A 73 25.69 9.06 1.20
CA ILE A 73 25.87 7.93 2.14
C ILE A 73 24.83 7.94 3.28
N TRP A 74 24.40 9.12 3.72
CA TRP A 74 23.38 9.26 4.76
C TRP A 74 22.01 8.80 4.29
N SER A 75 21.70 9.02 3.01
CA SER A 75 20.47 8.50 2.38
C SER A 75 20.49 6.96 2.32
N LEU A 76 21.66 6.36 2.05
CA LEU A 76 21.81 4.90 2.10
C LEU A 76 21.58 4.35 3.52
N ILE A 77 22.20 4.95 4.53
CA ILE A 77 22.00 4.55 5.93
C ILE A 77 20.53 4.74 6.35
N GLY A 78 19.92 5.86 5.95
CA GLY A 78 18.52 6.16 6.23
C GLY A 78 17.56 5.14 5.60
N GLY A 79 17.75 4.81 4.31
CA GLY A 79 16.94 3.81 3.62
C GLY A 79 17.06 2.41 4.23
N ILE A 80 18.27 2.00 4.58
CA ILE A 80 18.53 0.73 5.27
C ILE A 80 17.90 0.73 6.67
N GLY A 81 18.05 1.82 7.42
CA GLY A 81 17.44 1.98 8.74
C GLY A 81 15.91 1.89 8.68
N LEU A 82 15.29 2.52 7.68
CA LEU A 82 13.84 2.43 7.45
C LEU A 82 13.38 0.99 7.25
N ILE A 83 14.03 0.26 6.34
CA ILE A 83 13.70 -1.16 6.08
C ILE A 83 13.89 -1.98 7.36
N SER A 84 15.01 -1.82 8.07
CA SER A 84 15.26 -2.54 9.32
C SER A 84 14.18 -2.31 10.37
N ILE A 85 13.79 -1.06 10.60
CA ILE A 85 12.77 -0.68 11.59
C ILE A 85 11.40 -1.23 11.17
N SER A 86 11.07 -1.13 9.88
CA SER A 86 9.83 -1.69 9.34
C SER A 86 9.76 -3.21 9.57
N LEU A 87 10.85 -3.93 9.26
CA LEU A 87 10.93 -5.38 9.43
C LEU A 87 10.91 -5.81 10.91
N THR A 88 11.63 -5.13 11.80
CA THR A 88 11.61 -5.45 13.23
C THR A 88 10.23 -5.19 13.83
N MET A 89 9.57 -4.11 13.43
CA MET A 89 8.20 -3.82 13.89
C MET A 89 7.22 -4.90 13.42
N GLN A 90 7.31 -5.34 12.17
CA GLN A 90 6.51 -6.45 11.64
C GLN A 90 6.78 -7.78 12.38
N ALA A 91 8.04 -8.05 12.72
CA ALA A 91 8.41 -9.24 13.49
C ALA A 91 7.88 -9.21 14.94
N VAL A 92 7.92 -8.05 15.61
CA VAL A 92 7.46 -7.89 17.00
C VAL A 92 5.94 -8.01 17.10
N ILE A 93 5.20 -7.42 16.16
CA ILE A 93 3.72 -7.37 16.22
C ILE A 93 3.09 -8.64 15.60
N LYS A 94 3.90 -9.58 15.09
CA LYS A 94 3.45 -10.81 14.39
C LYS A 94 2.43 -10.57 13.28
N THR A 95 2.38 -9.35 12.75
CA THR A 95 1.40 -8.94 11.73
C THR A 95 2.17 -8.48 10.50
N THR A 96 2.01 -9.20 9.40
CA THR A 96 2.70 -8.91 8.15
C THR A 96 1.97 -7.80 7.40
N CYS A 97 2.59 -6.63 7.28
CA CYS A 97 2.02 -5.51 6.56
C CYS A 97 2.47 -5.57 5.09
N LEU A 98 1.62 -6.12 4.21
CA LEU A 98 1.97 -6.27 2.78
C LEU A 98 2.23 -4.91 2.08
N THR A 99 1.53 -3.85 2.51
CA THR A 99 1.76 -2.49 2.02
C THR A 99 3.14 -1.97 2.44
N CYS A 100 3.54 -2.21 3.69
CA CYS A 100 4.85 -1.83 4.23
C CYS A 100 5.96 -2.60 3.52
N LEU A 101 5.78 -3.91 3.31
CA LEU A 101 6.74 -4.75 2.58
C LEU A 101 6.96 -4.27 1.13
N LYS A 102 5.89 -3.85 0.44
CA LYS A 102 6.00 -3.25 -0.91
C LYS A 102 6.72 -1.90 -0.90
N ALA A 103 6.48 -1.08 0.12
CA ALA A 103 7.23 0.16 0.30
C ALA A 103 8.72 -0.11 0.58
N ASP A 104 9.02 -1.09 1.43
CA ASP A 104 10.40 -1.51 1.74
C ASP A 104 11.13 -2.03 0.49
N LEU A 105 10.44 -2.71 -0.42
CA LEU A 105 11.00 -3.09 -1.73
C LEU A 105 11.37 -1.89 -2.60
N LEU A 106 10.54 -0.83 -2.62
CA LEU A 106 10.85 0.42 -3.34
C LEU A 106 12.05 1.14 -2.70
N ILE A 107 12.10 1.21 -1.37
CA ILE A 107 13.23 1.77 -0.62
C ILE A 107 14.50 0.96 -0.92
N LEU A 108 14.42 -0.37 -0.93
CA LEU A 108 15.54 -1.25 -1.25
C LEU A 108 16.05 -1.02 -2.68
N ALA A 109 15.15 -0.90 -3.66
CA ALA A 109 15.53 -0.55 -5.03
C ALA A 109 16.27 0.80 -5.08
N GLY A 110 15.79 1.78 -4.31
CA GLY A 110 16.47 3.07 -4.12
C GLY A 110 17.88 2.92 -3.56
N VAL A 111 18.06 2.09 -2.53
CA VAL A 111 19.36 1.77 -1.91
C VAL A 111 20.29 1.08 -2.89
N ILE A 112 19.81 0.10 -3.65
CA ILE A 112 20.60 -0.62 -4.68
C ILE A 112 21.07 0.37 -5.74
N CYS A 113 20.17 1.17 -6.32
CA CYS A 113 20.52 2.19 -7.30
C CYS A 113 21.57 3.17 -6.75
N LEU A 114 21.43 3.60 -5.48
CA LEU A 114 22.40 4.50 -4.85
C LEU A 114 23.77 3.83 -4.69
N SER A 115 23.81 2.57 -4.26
CA SER A 115 25.03 1.80 -4.04
C SER A 115 25.85 1.59 -5.32
N LEU A 116 25.19 1.50 -6.48
CA LEU A 116 25.84 1.35 -7.79
C LEU A 116 26.49 2.66 -8.26
N VAL A 117 25.95 3.80 -7.85
CA VAL A 117 26.39 5.14 -8.26
C VAL A 117 27.46 5.72 -7.32
N GLN A 118 27.62 5.16 -6.12
CA GLN A 118 28.68 5.58 -5.19
C GLN A 118 30.09 5.34 -5.77
N ARG A 119 30.98 6.32 -5.56
CA ARG A 119 32.38 6.30 -5.99
C ARG A 119 33.30 6.59 -4.80
N GLY A 120 34.54 6.09 -4.88
CA GLY A 120 35.56 6.31 -3.86
C GLY A 120 35.54 5.26 -2.74
N LYS A 121 36.04 5.63 -1.56
CA LYS A 121 36.25 4.72 -0.41
C LYS A 121 34.96 4.09 0.15
N THR A 122 33.80 4.70 -0.10
CA THR A 122 32.50 4.19 0.39
C THR A 122 31.82 3.19 -0.55
N LYS A 123 32.40 2.90 -1.72
CA LYS A 123 31.81 2.00 -2.73
C LYS A 123 31.61 0.58 -2.21
N THR A 124 32.64 -0.02 -1.62
CA THR A 124 32.62 -1.39 -1.11
C THR A 124 31.62 -1.56 0.04
N PRO A 125 31.64 -0.73 1.12
CA PRO A 125 30.68 -0.88 2.20
C PRO A 125 29.23 -0.66 1.75
N ALA A 126 28.97 0.29 0.85
CA ALA A 126 27.63 0.52 0.33
C ALA A 126 27.04 -0.68 -0.44
N ARG A 127 27.88 -1.38 -1.22
CA ARG A 127 27.45 -2.58 -1.95
C ARG A 127 27.21 -3.77 -1.03
N VAL A 128 28.08 -3.96 -0.03
CA VAL A 128 27.91 -5.03 0.96
C VAL A 128 26.62 -4.81 1.74
N MET A 129 26.36 -3.59 2.21
CA MET A 129 25.13 -3.26 2.93
C MET A 129 23.88 -3.49 2.07
N ALA A 130 23.89 -3.06 0.80
CA ALA A 130 22.78 -3.29 -0.11
C ALA A 130 22.54 -4.79 -0.38
N LEU A 131 23.62 -5.57 -0.55
CA LEU A 131 23.54 -7.01 -0.77
C LEU A 131 22.95 -7.74 0.44
N VAL A 132 23.44 -7.44 1.65
CA VAL A 132 22.93 -8.01 2.90
C VAL A 132 21.44 -7.72 3.06
N MET A 133 21.02 -6.48 2.83
CA MET A 133 19.60 -6.11 2.90
C MET A 133 18.75 -6.75 1.83
N THR A 134 19.29 -6.97 0.63
CA THR A 134 18.58 -7.68 -0.42
C THR A 134 18.32 -9.13 -0.03
N VAL A 135 19.33 -9.83 0.51
CA VAL A 135 19.18 -11.21 0.99
C VAL A 135 18.14 -11.31 2.11
N LEU A 136 18.20 -10.39 3.08
CA LEU A 136 17.22 -10.29 4.17
C LEU A 136 15.79 -10.09 3.64
N MET A 137 15.59 -9.13 2.72
CA MET A 137 14.28 -8.87 2.14
C MET A 137 13.74 -10.04 1.33
N VAL A 138 14.60 -10.76 0.60
CA VAL A 138 14.20 -11.99 -0.11
C VAL A 138 13.74 -13.06 0.88
N ALA A 139 14.50 -13.30 1.95
CA ALA A 139 14.12 -14.27 2.99
C ALA A 139 12.78 -13.90 3.63
N VAL A 140 12.57 -12.62 3.97
CA VAL A 140 11.29 -12.15 4.51
C VAL A 140 10.16 -12.31 3.50
N ALA A 141 10.39 -11.99 2.22
CA ALA A 141 9.38 -12.14 1.17
C ALA A 141 8.92 -13.59 1.02
N PHE A 142 9.82 -14.57 1.12
CA PHE A 142 9.47 -16.00 1.09
C PHE A 142 8.63 -16.43 2.30
N ILE A 143 8.84 -15.83 3.48
CA ILE A 143 8.05 -16.11 4.68
C ILE A 143 6.69 -15.40 4.61
N ALA A 144 6.68 -14.17 4.11
CA ALA A 144 5.51 -13.29 4.07
C ALA A 144 4.52 -13.63 2.95
N VAL A 145 4.99 -14.21 1.84
CA VAL A 145 4.15 -14.55 0.69
C VAL A 145 4.08 -16.08 0.57
N PRO A 146 3.00 -16.73 1.03
CA PRO A 146 2.78 -18.13 0.73
C PRO A 146 2.73 -18.30 -0.79
N ILE A 147 3.57 -19.19 -1.31
CA ILE A 147 3.78 -19.46 -2.75
C ILE A 147 2.46 -19.81 -3.48
N SER A 148 1.45 -20.22 -2.72
CA SER A 148 0.07 -20.47 -3.17
C SER A 148 -0.71 -19.21 -3.61
N SER A 149 -0.17 -18.00 -3.44
CA SER A 149 -0.87 -16.73 -3.69
C SER A 149 -0.44 -15.96 -4.95
N MET A 150 0.43 -16.53 -5.79
CA MET A 150 0.76 -15.97 -7.12
C MET A 150 -0.36 -16.18 -8.15
N ASN A 151 -1.58 -15.74 -7.84
CA ASN A 151 -2.58 -15.47 -8.87
C ASN A 151 -2.41 -14.01 -9.28
N THR A 152 -1.56 -13.81 -10.30
CA THR A 152 -1.33 -12.55 -11.02
C THR A 152 -2.60 -11.88 -11.55
N LEU A 153 -3.75 -12.56 -11.55
CA LEU A 153 -5.07 -11.97 -11.83
C LEU A 153 -5.54 -10.96 -10.77
N THR A 154 -5.22 -11.17 -9.49
CA THR A 154 -5.78 -10.35 -8.39
C THR A 154 -5.23 -8.92 -8.36
N ALA A 155 -3.98 -8.71 -8.77
CA ALA A 155 -3.38 -7.38 -8.84
C ALA A 155 -3.90 -6.55 -10.01
N ALA A 156 -4.24 -7.20 -11.14
CA ALA A 156 -4.88 -6.54 -12.28
C ALA A 156 -6.34 -6.18 -11.99
N GLN A 157 -7.06 -7.01 -11.24
CA GLN A 157 -8.41 -6.70 -10.77
C GLN A 157 -8.43 -5.53 -9.78
N ASP A 158 -7.44 -5.41 -8.88
CA ASP A 158 -7.37 -4.30 -7.91
C ASP A 158 -7.15 -2.93 -8.59
N ILE A 159 -6.36 -2.89 -9.68
CA ILE A 159 -6.12 -1.66 -10.45
C ILE A 159 -7.31 -1.34 -11.36
N THR A 160 -7.93 -2.36 -11.98
CA THR A 160 -9.08 -2.16 -12.88
C THR A 160 -10.36 -1.80 -12.12
N ALA A 161 -10.57 -2.36 -10.91
CA ALA A 161 -11.68 -2.01 -10.02
C ALA A 161 -11.53 -0.60 -9.43
N LYS A 162 -10.30 -0.14 -9.15
CA LYS A 162 -10.03 1.27 -8.78
C LYS A 162 -10.25 2.26 -9.93
N LEU A 163 -10.09 1.83 -11.18
CA LEU A 163 -10.27 2.68 -12.36
C LEU A 163 -11.74 2.76 -12.83
N ASN A 164 -12.60 1.85 -12.40
CA ASN A 164 -14.02 1.88 -12.75
C ASN A 164 -14.91 1.46 -11.57
N PRO A 165 -15.07 2.31 -10.54
CA PRO A 165 -15.83 2.00 -9.33
C PRO A 165 -17.33 1.75 -9.57
N ASN A 166 -17.81 1.96 -10.80
CA ASN A 166 -19.22 1.81 -11.19
C ASN A 166 -19.53 0.47 -11.89
N LYS A 167 -18.53 -0.37 -12.17
CA LYS A 167 -18.80 -1.70 -12.73
C LYS A 167 -18.83 -2.69 -11.58
N LEU A 168 -20.04 -2.96 -11.09
CA LEU A 168 -20.24 -4.00 -10.10
C LEU A 168 -19.81 -5.35 -10.69
N ASP A 169 -19.10 -6.16 -9.90
CA ASP A 169 -18.65 -7.45 -10.38
C ASP A 169 -19.86 -8.34 -10.71
N ALA A 170 -19.77 -9.08 -11.81
CA ALA A 170 -20.86 -9.91 -12.33
C ALA A 170 -21.32 -10.97 -11.31
N GLU A 171 -20.43 -11.36 -10.40
CA GLU A 171 -20.75 -12.27 -9.30
C GLU A 171 -21.63 -11.61 -8.22
N ILE A 172 -21.32 -10.37 -7.83
CA ILE A 172 -22.17 -9.61 -6.89
C ILE A 172 -23.53 -9.32 -7.54
N GLU A 173 -23.54 -8.99 -8.83
CA GLU A 173 -24.78 -8.77 -9.58
C GLU A 173 -25.70 -9.99 -9.57
N LYS A 174 -25.16 -11.21 -9.75
CA LYS A 174 -25.93 -12.46 -9.69
C LYS A 174 -26.52 -12.71 -8.31
N ILE A 175 -25.75 -12.47 -7.24
CA ILE A 175 -26.25 -12.66 -5.86
C ILE A 175 -27.35 -11.61 -5.56
N ALA A 176 -27.16 -10.38 -6.04
CA ALA A 176 -28.12 -9.29 -5.86
C ALA A 176 -29.45 -9.49 -6.61
N GLU A 177 -29.53 -10.42 -7.57
CA GLU A 177 -30.81 -10.81 -8.22
C GLU A 177 -31.75 -11.57 -7.28
N ILE A 178 -31.20 -12.29 -6.31
CA ILE A 178 -31.97 -13.16 -5.40
C ILE A 178 -32.39 -12.37 -4.17
N LYS A 179 -31.47 -11.63 -3.57
CA LYS A 179 -31.72 -10.82 -2.36
C LYS A 179 -30.70 -9.68 -2.22
N PRO A 180 -31.04 -8.60 -1.48
CA PRO A 180 -30.10 -7.53 -1.17
C PRO A 180 -28.76 -8.02 -0.63
N VAL A 181 -27.66 -7.53 -1.22
CA VAL A 181 -26.29 -7.91 -0.85
C VAL A 181 -25.68 -6.83 0.02
N LEU A 182 -25.25 -7.19 1.23
CA LEU A 182 -24.48 -6.32 2.10
C LEU A 182 -22.99 -6.61 1.93
N LEU A 183 -22.26 -5.67 1.34
CA LEU A 183 -20.80 -5.72 1.33
C LEU A 183 -20.27 -5.14 2.64
N PHE A 184 -19.44 -5.92 3.35
CA PHE A 184 -18.88 -5.52 4.63
C PHE A 184 -17.45 -6.02 4.83
N SER A 185 -16.72 -5.41 5.76
CA SER A 185 -15.42 -5.88 6.22
C SER A 185 -15.45 -6.11 7.73
N PRO A 186 -14.90 -7.22 8.26
CA PRO A 186 -14.79 -7.46 9.71
C PRO A 186 -14.01 -6.35 10.45
N LYS A 187 -13.06 -5.72 9.76
CA LYS A 187 -12.19 -4.66 10.31
C LYS A 187 -12.76 -3.25 10.16
N CYS A 188 -13.90 -3.10 9.50
CA CYS A 188 -14.54 -1.81 9.25
C CYS A 188 -15.41 -1.39 10.45
N PRO A 189 -15.08 -0.27 11.15
CA PRO A 189 -15.84 0.16 12.33
C PRO A 189 -17.30 0.47 12.01
N ALA A 190 -17.57 1.14 10.88
CA ALA A 190 -18.93 1.47 10.44
C ALA A 190 -19.77 0.22 10.12
N CYS A 191 -19.11 -0.87 9.72
CA CYS A 191 -19.76 -2.15 9.40
C CYS A 191 -20.22 -2.87 10.66
N LYS A 192 -19.63 -2.57 11.82
CA LYS A 192 -19.95 -3.24 13.09
C LYS A 192 -21.40 -3.05 13.48
N GLU A 193 -21.87 -1.82 13.52
CA GLU A 193 -23.23 -1.51 13.95
C GLU A 193 -24.28 -2.02 12.96
N VAL A 194 -23.98 -1.96 11.66
CA VAL A 194 -24.88 -2.43 10.60
C VAL A 194 -25.04 -3.95 10.64
N THR A 195 -23.92 -4.68 10.71
CA THR A 195 -23.94 -6.16 10.76
C THR A 195 -24.57 -6.68 12.04
N GLU A 196 -24.35 -6.03 13.19
CA GLU A 196 -25.02 -6.38 14.44
C GLU A 196 -26.53 -6.15 14.38
N ALA A 197 -26.97 -5.02 13.83
CA ALA A 197 -28.40 -4.74 13.70
C ALA A 197 -29.08 -5.73 12.76
N LEU A 198 -28.48 -6.01 11.60
CA LEU A 198 -29.05 -6.92 10.60
C LEU A 198 -29.02 -8.39 11.06
N ALA A 199 -27.96 -8.83 11.74
CA ALA A 199 -27.90 -10.18 12.31
C ALA A 199 -28.97 -10.41 13.38
N LYS A 200 -29.32 -9.40 14.17
CA LYS A 200 -30.42 -9.48 15.15
C LYS A 200 -31.79 -9.49 14.50
N LEU A 201 -31.97 -8.73 13.42
CA LEU A 201 -33.24 -8.60 12.70
C LEU A 201 -33.54 -9.82 11.83
N ASP A 202 -32.52 -10.42 11.24
CA ASP A 202 -32.61 -11.59 10.36
C ASP A 202 -31.42 -12.53 10.62
N PRO A 203 -31.47 -13.31 11.70
CA PRO A 203 -30.38 -14.21 12.09
C PRO A 203 -30.19 -15.38 11.12
N LYS A 204 -31.21 -15.71 10.31
CA LYS A 204 -31.14 -16.80 9.33
C LYS A 204 -30.64 -16.34 7.96
N GLY A 205 -30.65 -15.04 7.67
CA GLY A 205 -30.21 -14.51 6.39
C GLY A 205 -31.20 -14.73 5.27
N GLU A 206 -32.50 -14.67 5.57
CA GLU A 206 -33.56 -14.85 4.57
C GLU A 206 -33.75 -13.59 3.71
N LYS A 207 -33.53 -12.40 4.27
CA LYS A 207 -33.81 -11.10 3.64
C LYS A 207 -32.60 -10.42 3.03
N TRP A 208 -31.40 -10.85 3.40
CA TRP A 208 -30.16 -10.24 2.92
C TRP A 208 -29.02 -11.27 2.83
N GLN A 209 -27.98 -10.94 2.06
CA GLN A 209 -26.80 -11.76 1.90
C GLN A 209 -25.54 -10.97 2.31
N PRO A 210 -24.84 -11.36 3.39
CA PRO A 210 -23.53 -10.83 3.70
C PRO A 210 -22.50 -11.33 2.70
N VAL A 211 -21.72 -10.39 2.18
CA VAL A 211 -20.55 -10.65 1.35
C VAL A 211 -19.37 -9.90 1.95
N GLN A 212 -18.36 -10.66 2.37
CA GLN A 212 -17.13 -10.11 2.91
C GLN A 212 -16.28 -9.52 1.78
N SER A 213 -15.97 -8.23 1.88
CA SER A 213 -15.25 -7.46 0.84
C SER A 213 -13.73 -7.46 0.97
N SER A 214 -13.20 -7.77 2.15
CA SER A 214 -11.76 -7.68 2.47
C SER A 214 -11.41 -8.55 3.68
N GLY A 215 -10.11 -8.82 3.88
CA GLY A 215 -9.62 -9.69 4.95
C GLY A 215 -9.51 -11.15 4.51
N GLU A 216 -9.35 -12.06 5.47
CA GLU A 216 -9.26 -13.50 5.18
C GLU A 216 -10.65 -14.11 4.97
N ALA A 217 -10.82 -15.04 4.03
CA ALA A 217 -12.14 -15.55 3.61
C ALA A 217 -13.00 -16.17 4.72
N GLN A 218 -12.40 -16.63 5.82
CA GLN A 218 -13.14 -17.19 6.97
C GLN A 218 -13.40 -16.16 8.09
N GLU A 219 -12.76 -14.99 8.03
CA GLU A 219 -12.86 -13.95 9.06
C GLU A 219 -14.28 -13.41 9.15
N GLY A 220 -14.95 -13.18 8.01
CA GLY A 220 -16.34 -12.72 7.94
C GLY A 220 -17.35 -13.74 8.45
N VAL A 221 -17.11 -15.04 8.22
CA VAL A 221 -17.95 -16.13 8.74
C VAL A 221 -17.90 -16.14 10.26
N LYS A 222 -16.68 -16.12 10.84
CA LYS A 222 -16.51 -16.11 12.29
C LYS A 222 -17.12 -14.85 12.92
N TYR A 223 -16.85 -13.69 12.33
CA TYR A 223 -17.36 -12.40 12.76
C TYR A 223 -18.90 -12.33 12.81
N LEU A 224 -19.58 -12.84 11.79
CA LEU A 224 -21.05 -12.84 11.75
C LEU A 224 -21.66 -13.90 12.66
N LYS A 225 -21.02 -15.07 12.81
CA LYS A 225 -21.44 -16.09 13.78
C LYS A 225 -21.38 -15.59 15.22
N GLU A 226 -20.33 -14.86 15.59
CA GLU A 226 -20.20 -14.22 16.91
C GLU A 226 -21.34 -13.21 17.19
N LYS A 227 -21.97 -12.67 16.14
CA LYS A 227 -23.10 -11.74 16.22
C LYS A 227 -24.48 -12.42 16.16
N GLY A 228 -24.51 -13.75 16.15
CA GLY A 228 -25.76 -14.53 16.12
C GLY A 228 -26.32 -14.76 14.72
N TYR A 229 -25.57 -14.47 13.66
CA TYR A 229 -25.98 -14.78 12.29
C TYR A 229 -25.60 -16.22 11.92
N ALA A 230 -26.58 -16.99 11.47
CA ALA A 230 -26.49 -18.40 11.11
C ALA A 230 -26.64 -18.65 9.60
N GLY A 231 -26.93 -17.61 8.81
CA GLY A 231 -27.06 -17.72 7.36
C GLY A 231 -25.71 -17.92 6.64
N GLU A 232 -25.79 -18.11 5.33
CA GLU A 232 -24.60 -18.18 4.47
C GLU A 232 -23.88 -16.83 4.43
N VAL A 233 -22.54 -16.86 4.40
CA VAL A 233 -21.68 -15.70 4.22
C VAL A 233 -20.78 -16.00 3.02
N SER A 234 -20.83 -15.14 2.01
CA SER A 234 -19.99 -15.29 0.83
C SER A 234 -18.76 -14.39 0.96
N TYR A 235 -17.69 -14.73 0.24
CA TYR A 235 -16.49 -13.91 0.17
C TYR A 235 -16.30 -13.42 -1.26
N HIS A 236 -16.22 -12.10 -1.45
CA HIS A 236 -15.93 -11.53 -2.74
C HIS A 236 -15.24 -10.18 -2.56
N ARG A 237 -14.07 -10.02 -3.17
CA ARG A 237 -13.24 -8.84 -2.94
C ARG A 237 -13.86 -7.62 -3.62
N TYR A 238 -14.10 -6.56 -2.85
CA TYR A 238 -14.71 -5.33 -3.35
C TYR A 238 -13.87 -4.11 -2.96
N ALA A 239 -13.57 -3.27 -3.95
CA ALA A 239 -12.68 -2.11 -3.80
C ALA A 239 -13.39 -0.83 -3.36
N GLY A 240 -14.72 -0.79 -3.36
CA GLY A 240 -15.50 0.38 -2.96
C GLY A 240 -15.70 0.50 -1.45
N GLY A 241 -16.26 1.64 -1.01
CA GLY A 241 -16.54 1.90 0.40
C GLY A 241 -17.58 0.92 0.99
N VAL A 242 -17.31 0.44 2.20
CA VAL A 242 -18.20 -0.43 3.00
C VAL A 242 -18.51 0.23 4.35
N PRO A 243 -19.68 -0.01 4.99
CA PRO A 243 -20.74 -0.91 4.55
C PRO A 243 -21.58 -0.31 3.42
N VAL A 244 -21.95 -1.13 2.46
CA VAL A 244 -22.86 -0.77 1.36
C VAL A 244 -23.84 -1.90 1.11
N LEU A 245 -25.11 -1.55 0.91
CA LEU A 245 -26.14 -2.47 0.50
C LEU A 245 -26.41 -2.30 -0.99
N ILE A 246 -26.42 -3.41 -1.72
CA ILE A 246 -26.68 -3.46 -3.15
C ILE A 246 -28.00 -4.17 -3.36
N ILE A 247 -28.91 -3.52 -4.07
CA ILE A 247 -30.22 -4.06 -4.42
C ILE A 247 -30.34 -4.04 -5.93
N LYS A 248 -30.66 -5.18 -6.55
CA LYS A 248 -31.01 -5.26 -7.96
C LYS A 248 -32.50 -5.52 -8.08
N GLN A 249 -33.24 -4.57 -8.64
CA GLN A 249 -34.67 -4.68 -8.90
C GLN A 249 -34.94 -4.26 -10.34
N ASN A 250 -35.66 -5.09 -11.10
CA ASN A 250 -36.03 -4.83 -12.50
C ASN A 250 -34.84 -4.44 -13.39
N GLY A 251 -33.70 -5.11 -13.22
CA GLY A 251 -32.47 -4.83 -13.98
C GLY A 251 -31.73 -3.55 -13.56
N LYS A 252 -32.25 -2.79 -12.59
CA LYS A 252 -31.60 -1.59 -12.05
C LYS A 252 -30.91 -1.91 -10.74
N ILE A 253 -29.62 -1.55 -10.66
CA ILE A 253 -28.81 -1.68 -9.45
C ILE A 253 -28.90 -0.38 -8.66
N THR A 254 -29.18 -0.50 -7.36
CA THR A 254 -29.20 0.61 -6.41
C THR A 254 -28.22 0.31 -5.29
N THR A 255 -27.30 1.25 -5.05
CA THR A 255 -26.33 1.21 -3.95
C THR A 255 -26.80 2.11 -2.82
N ILE A 256 -26.95 1.57 -1.61
CA ILE A 256 -27.42 2.28 -0.43
C ILE A 256 -26.31 2.34 0.61
N TYR A 257 -26.03 3.55 1.08
CA TYR A 257 -25.05 3.83 2.12
C TYR A 257 -25.74 4.37 3.39
N GLY A 258 -25.06 4.24 4.52
CA GLY A 258 -25.52 4.74 5.81
C GLY A 258 -26.39 3.74 6.56
N LYS A 259 -26.12 3.59 7.85
CA LYS A 259 -26.74 2.59 8.73
C LYS A 259 -28.26 2.59 8.68
N GLU A 260 -28.88 3.76 8.86
CA GLU A 260 -30.34 3.91 8.92
C GLU A 260 -31.01 3.52 7.60
N ASN A 261 -30.42 3.95 6.48
CA ASN A 261 -30.93 3.64 5.14
C ASN A 261 -30.80 2.16 4.82
N ILE A 262 -29.67 1.54 5.17
CA ILE A 262 -29.42 0.11 4.97
C ILE A 262 -30.42 -0.73 5.77
N ILE A 263 -30.59 -0.45 7.07
CA ILE A 263 -31.53 -1.18 7.93
C ILE A 263 -32.96 -1.02 7.40
N LYS A 264 -33.36 0.21 7.04
CA LYS A 264 -34.68 0.49 6.48
C LYS A 264 -34.94 -0.25 5.17
N ALA A 265 -33.94 -0.34 4.30
CA ALA A 265 -34.06 -1.01 3.01
C ALA A 265 -34.19 -2.54 3.14
N VAL A 266 -33.50 -3.16 4.11
CA VAL A 266 -33.63 -4.62 4.38
C VAL A 266 -34.94 -4.97 5.10
N THR A 267 -35.50 -4.02 5.86
CA THR A 267 -36.75 -4.23 6.62
C THR A 267 -38.01 -3.83 5.86
N ALA A 268 -37.88 -3.01 4.80
CA ALA A 268 -39.01 -2.65 3.96
C ALA A 268 -39.55 -3.90 3.21
N PRO A 269 -40.88 -4.11 3.18
CA PRO A 269 -41.46 -5.18 2.38
C PRO A 269 -41.14 -4.93 0.90
N ALA A 270 -40.75 -5.98 0.18
CA ALA A 270 -40.57 -5.94 -1.26
C ALA A 270 -41.89 -5.44 -1.90
N LYS A 271 -41.82 -4.33 -2.64
CA LYS A 271 -42.91 -3.85 -3.48
C LYS A 271 -42.81 -4.50 -4.85
#